data_AF-A0A2S6FUD7-F1
#
_entry.id   AF-A0A2S6FUD7-F1
#
_cell.length_a   1.000
_cell.length_b   1.000
_cell.length_c   1.000
_cell.angle_alpha   90.00
_cell.angle_beta   90.00
_cell.angle_gamma   90.00
#
_symmetry.space_group_name_H-M   'P 1'
#
loop_
_entity.id
_entity.type
_entity.pdbx_description
1 polymer ?
#
loop_
_entity_poly.entity_id
_entity_poly.type
_entity_poly.pdbx_seq_one_letter_code
_entity_poly.pdbx_strand_id
1 'polypeptide(L)'
;MFLDRGTLISGDAGHNSPPDTGSGGYRQEDDLTKEVWNLIQDKLRSRGYLTKDCTPWGKRFDSVNKSLAFRVNEANNSGSKLHLCIHFNSGGGTGVECYISGNKDLERGFATNICNEISRLGYINRGVKTANLYVPRYTSMPCVLVECSFVDSRQDMDKYNGNDIAEAIVKAVTNAEGNLESNSKPELEESKELNLSYKNNAKVIKDFLYVRDSMGNIIPGRRVDIGDNITVLDVSYEKQLVLAEYSIASGVKRGYVTNATNCIEYYYKDEYSNGSTKETVYDENGLYLGSLDPFEKATPLYRKGGRLHVVYNTNKGKNTKSGYVIYNGNFNKF
;
A
#
# COMPACT_ATOMS: atom_id res chain seq x y z
N MET A 1 -25.18 9.10 -6.86
CA MET A 1 -24.95 8.83 -8.30
C MET A 1 -23.54 8.27 -8.45
N PHE A 2 -23.30 7.41 -9.43
CA PHE A 2 -22.10 6.58 -9.50
C PHE A 2 -21.62 6.40 -10.94
N LEU A 3 -20.37 5.98 -11.10
CA LEU A 3 -19.77 5.63 -12.39
C LEU A 3 -19.86 4.11 -12.67
N ASP A 4 -20.05 3.75 -13.94
CA ASP A 4 -20.06 2.36 -14.42
C ASP A 4 -18.65 1.77 -14.51
N ARG A 5 -18.53 0.43 -14.37
CA ARG A 5 -17.25 -0.28 -14.57
C ARG A 5 -16.71 -0.07 -15.99
N GLY A 6 -15.39 -0.14 -16.14
CA GLY A 6 -14.69 0.24 -17.37
C GLY A 6 -14.54 1.76 -17.56
N THR A 7 -15.22 2.59 -16.76
CA THR A 7 -15.00 4.04 -16.76
C THR A 7 -13.56 4.37 -16.39
N LEU A 8 -12.94 5.24 -17.19
CA LEU A 8 -11.68 5.88 -16.86
C LEU A 8 -11.92 7.06 -15.91
N ILE A 9 -11.26 7.02 -14.76
CA ILE A 9 -11.17 8.08 -13.77
C ILE A 9 -9.74 8.62 -13.80
N SER A 10 -9.58 9.94 -13.86
CA SER A 10 -8.28 10.57 -13.70
C SER A 10 -8.15 11.21 -12.32
N GLY A 11 -6.94 11.58 -11.93
CA GLY A 11 -6.71 12.29 -10.68
C GLY A 11 -5.23 12.59 -10.48
N ASP A 12 -4.95 13.31 -9.41
CA ASP A 12 -3.61 13.68 -9.02
C ASP A 12 -3.47 13.77 -7.50
N ALA A 13 -2.26 13.46 -7.02
CA ALA A 13 -1.83 13.90 -5.71
C ALA A 13 -1.49 15.39 -5.82
N GLY A 14 -2.16 16.22 -5.03
CA GLY A 14 -1.85 17.63 -4.90
C GLY A 14 -0.36 17.85 -4.63
N HIS A 15 0.17 18.97 -5.13
CA HIS A 15 1.57 19.36 -4.92
C HIS A 15 2.58 18.33 -5.47
N ASN A 16 3.58 17.87 -4.72
CA ASN A 16 4.59 16.91 -5.15
C ASN A 16 5.46 17.35 -6.36
N SER A 17 5.52 18.65 -6.72
CA SER A 17 6.28 19.13 -7.90
C SER A 17 6.74 20.60 -7.79
N PRO A 18 7.92 20.87 -7.21
CA PRO A 18 8.38 22.23 -6.90
C PRO A 18 8.29 23.23 -8.09
N PRO A 19 7.84 24.48 -7.86
CA PRO A 19 7.53 25.11 -6.57
C PRO A 19 6.13 24.78 -6.02
N ASP A 20 5.40 23.83 -6.61
CA ASP A 20 4.10 23.35 -6.13
C ASP A 20 4.31 22.27 -5.05
N THR A 21 4.42 22.73 -3.80
CA THR A 21 4.62 21.97 -2.55
C THR A 21 3.48 22.30 -1.58
N GLY A 22 3.04 21.32 -0.78
CA GLY A 22 1.85 21.44 0.06
C GLY A 22 2.10 21.97 1.47
N SER A 23 1.05 21.88 2.28
CA SER A 23 0.99 22.30 3.68
C SER A 23 1.73 21.35 4.62
N GLY A 24 2.29 21.89 5.71
CA GLY A 24 2.94 21.11 6.77
C GLY A 24 2.32 21.36 8.15
N GLY A 25 2.19 20.28 8.93
CA GLY A 25 1.65 20.32 10.30
C GLY A 25 2.17 19.15 11.15
N TYR A 26 1.28 18.31 11.68
CA TYR A 26 1.65 17.02 12.29
C TYR A 26 2.07 15.97 11.25
N ARG A 27 1.69 16.18 9.98
CA ARG A 27 2.15 15.45 8.79
C ARG A 27 2.39 16.45 7.65
N GLN A 28 2.95 15.99 6.52
CA GLN A 28 3.11 16.80 5.30
C GLN A 28 2.01 16.43 4.29
N GLU A 29 1.42 17.42 3.64
CA GLU A 29 0.37 17.23 2.65
C GLU A 29 0.86 16.39 1.46
N ASP A 30 2.05 16.68 0.92
CA ASP A 30 2.63 15.94 -0.22
C ASP A 30 2.70 14.42 0.01
N ASP A 31 3.00 13.98 1.24
CA ASP A 31 3.06 12.56 1.59
C ASP A 31 1.65 11.92 1.64
N LEU A 32 0.67 12.62 2.21
CA LEU A 32 -0.69 12.08 2.38
C LEU A 32 -1.49 12.08 1.08
N THR A 33 -1.35 13.12 0.26
CA THR A 33 -1.97 13.17 -1.08
C THR A 33 -1.43 12.04 -1.96
N LYS A 34 -0.12 11.76 -1.85
CA LYS A 34 0.55 10.64 -2.51
C LYS A 34 0.09 9.28 -1.98
N GLU A 35 0.00 9.08 -0.67
CA GLU A 35 -0.53 7.83 -0.08
C GLU A 35 -1.95 7.56 -0.57
N VAL A 36 -2.87 8.52 -0.35
CA VAL A 36 -4.28 8.37 -0.68
C VAL A 36 -4.50 8.22 -2.19
N TRP A 37 -3.81 8.99 -3.04
CA TRP A 37 -4.00 8.87 -4.49
C TRP A 37 -3.53 7.52 -5.04
N ASN A 38 -2.40 6.98 -4.57
CA ASN A 38 -1.97 5.63 -4.99
C ASN A 38 -2.96 4.55 -4.51
N LEU A 39 -3.42 4.63 -3.26
CA LEU A 39 -4.44 3.72 -2.73
C LEU A 39 -5.78 3.83 -3.50
N ILE A 40 -6.21 5.04 -3.91
CA ILE A 40 -7.37 5.24 -4.78
C ILE A 40 -7.15 4.59 -6.15
N GLN A 41 -5.97 4.76 -6.76
CA GLN A 41 -5.68 4.17 -8.06
C GLN A 41 -5.77 2.64 -8.01
N ASP A 42 -5.14 2.00 -7.03
CA ASP A 42 -5.17 0.54 -6.90
C ASP A 42 -6.59 0.04 -6.58
N LYS A 43 -7.30 0.71 -5.66
CA LYS A 43 -8.72 0.45 -5.33
C LYS A 43 -9.68 0.58 -6.50
N LEU A 44 -9.37 1.41 -7.50
CA LEU A 44 -10.17 1.59 -8.70
C LEU A 44 -9.87 0.50 -9.74
N ARG A 45 -8.58 0.20 -9.96
CA ARG A 45 -8.14 -0.88 -10.88
C ARG A 45 -8.74 -2.22 -10.50
N SER A 46 -8.63 -2.60 -9.23
CA SER A 46 -9.17 -3.85 -8.68
C SER A 46 -10.70 -3.96 -8.73
N ARG A 47 -11.42 -2.83 -8.77
CA ARG A 47 -12.88 -2.76 -8.98
C ARG A 47 -13.28 -2.82 -10.47
N GLY A 48 -12.32 -2.86 -11.39
CA GLY A 48 -12.57 -2.83 -12.84
C GLY A 48 -12.82 -1.43 -13.41
N TYR A 49 -12.30 -0.38 -12.78
CA TYR A 49 -12.22 0.97 -13.35
C TYR A 49 -10.82 1.20 -13.93
N LEU A 50 -10.72 2.06 -14.95
CA LEU A 50 -9.42 2.48 -15.48
C LEU A 50 -8.96 3.74 -14.74
N THR A 51 -7.65 3.92 -14.60
CA THR A 51 -7.06 5.05 -13.86
C THR A 51 -6.03 5.80 -14.68
N LYS A 52 -6.06 7.13 -14.66
CA LYS A 52 -5.01 7.99 -15.22
C LYS A 52 -4.43 8.90 -14.14
N ASP A 53 -3.16 8.67 -13.80
CA ASP A 53 -2.40 9.59 -12.97
C ASP A 53 -1.99 10.84 -13.78
N CYS A 54 -2.36 12.01 -13.26
CA CYS A 54 -2.04 13.33 -13.80
C CYS A 54 -0.96 14.06 -12.97
N THR A 55 -0.46 13.43 -11.90
CA THR A 55 0.54 14.03 -11.02
C THR A 55 1.87 14.24 -11.76
N PRO A 56 2.49 15.44 -11.69
CA PRO A 56 3.78 15.71 -12.32
C PRO A 56 5.00 15.12 -11.58
N TRP A 57 4.98 13.81 -11.30
CA TRP A 57 6.04 13.09 -10.57
C TRP A 57 7.45 13.39 -11.10
N GLY A 58 8.35 13.80 -10.20
CA GLY A 58 9.76 14.09 -10.51
C GLY A 58 10.00 15.34 -11.35
N LYS A 59 8.97 16.12 -11.70
CA LYS A 59 9.11 17.35 -12.47
C LYS A 59 9.29 18.57 -11.57
N ARG A 60 9.99 19.57 -12.09
CA ARG A 60 10.08 20.93 -11.55
C ARG A 60 9.57 21.91 -12.60
N PHE A 61 8.85 22.94 -12.17
CA PHE A 61 8.34 24.00 -13.06
C PHE A 61 8.86 25.37 -12.64
N ASP A 62 8.63 26.38 -13.48
CA ASP A 62 8.96 27.79 -13.16
C ASP A 62 7.92 28.46 -12.25
N SER A 63 6.71 27.88 -12.14
CA SER A 63 5.63 28.38 -11.28
C SER A 63 4.57 27.32 -11.02
N VAL A 64 3.80 27.49 -9.94
CA VAL A 64 2.65 26.63 -9.58
C VAL A 64 1.60 26.60 -10.70
N ASN A 65 1.34 27.72 -11.38
CA ASN A 65 0.42 27.73 -12.52
C ASN A 65 0.84 26.80 -13.67
N LYS A 66 2.13 26.46 -13.80
CA LYS A 66 2.61 25.48 -14.80
C LYS A 66 2.42 24.03 -14.37
N SER A 67 2.53 23.69 -13.08
CA SER A 67 2.18 22.34 -12.59
C SER A 67 0.67 22.10 -12.67
N LEU A 68 -0.13 23.08 -12.27
CA LEU A 68 -1.60 23.02 -12.36
C LEU A 68 -2.07 22.89 -13.82
N ALA A 69 -1.47 23.64 -14.75
CA ALA A 69 -1.72 23.48 -16.18
C ALA A 69 -1.31 22.10 -16.72
N PHE A 70 -0.22 21.49 -16.21
CA PHE A 70 0.16 20.13 -16.59
C PHE A 70 -0.89 19.10 -16.15
N ARG A 71 -1.33 19.13 -14.88
CA ARG A 71 -2.38 18.23 -14.35
C ARG A 71 -3.65 18.28 -15.22
N VAL A 72 -4.11 19.50 -15.49
CA VAL A 72 -5.30 19.76 -16.32
C VAL A 72 -5.14 19.23 -17.75
N ASN A 73 -3.98 19.43 -18.38
CA ASN A 73 -3.75 18.93 -19.74
C ASN A 73 -3.73 17.39 -19.79
N GLU A 74 -3.08 16.73 -18.83
CA GLU A 74 -3.10 15.26 -18.73
C GLU A 74 -4.52 14.73 -18.47
N ALA A 75 -5.31 15.41 -17.64
CA ALA A 75 -6.70 15.05 -17.37
C ALA A 75 -7.56 15.23 -18.62
N ASN A 76 -7.49 16.37 -19.29
CA ASN A 76 -8.29 16.69 -20.48
C ASN A 76 -7.97 15.77 -21.67
N ASN A 77 -6.70 15.41 -21.85
CA ASN A 77 -6.27 14.48 -22.90
C ASN A 77 -6.60 13.01 -22.60
N SER A 78 -7.01 12.67 -21.37
CA SER A 78 -7.27 11.28 -20.96
C SER A 78 -8.59 10.69 -21.48
N GLY A 79 -9.60 11.52 -21.74
CA GLY A 79 -10.98 11.06 -22.02
C GLY A 79 -11.77 10.54 -20.80
N SER A 80 -11.22 10.69 -19.58
CA SER A 80 -11.83 10.31 -18.31
C SER A 80 -13.20 10.97 -18.05
N LYS A 81 -14.01 10.36 -17.17
CA LYS A 81 -15.37 10.83 -16.82
C LYS A 81 -15.48 11.52 -15.46
N LEU A 82 -14.40 11.48 -14.69
CA LEU A 82 -14.24 12.15 -13.40
C LEU A 82 -12.76 12.44 -13.19
N HIS A 83 -12.44 13.58 -12.59
CA HIS A 83 -11.12 13.94 -12.07
C HIS A 83 -11.18 14.08 -10.54
N LEU A 84 -10.22 13.48 -9.84
CA LEU A 84 -10.06 13.53 -8.39
C LEU A 84 -8.73 14.19 -8.02
N CYS A 85 -8.80 15.43 -7.53
CA CYS A 85 -7.62 16.19 -7.10
C CYS A 85 -7.52 16.07 -5.57
N ILE A 86 -6.52 15.35 -5.06
CA ILE A 86 -6.44 14.93 -3.65
C ILE A 86 -5.56 15.91 -2.86
N HIS A 87 -6.10 16.48 -1.79
CA HIS A 87 -5.47 17.51 -0.94
C HIS A 87 -5.70 17.27 0.57
N PHE A 88 -4.93 17.94 1.41
CA PHE A 88 -5.12 17.99 2.87
C PHE A 88 -4.90 19.40 3.41
N ASN A 89 -5.88 19.89 4.15
CA ASN A 89 -6.04 21.31 4.46
C ASN A 89 -5.13 21.76 5.63
N SER A 90 -5.01 23.07 5.84
CA SER A 90 -4.30 23.66 6.98
C SER A 90 -4.94 25.00 7.41
N GLY A 91 -4.46 25.58 8.52
CA GLY A 91 -4.99 26.82 9.09
C GLY A 91 -5.90 26.61 10.31
N GLY A 92 -5.68 25.56 11.09
CA GLY A 92 -6.34 25.33 12.39
C GLY A 92 -7.78 24.82 12.30
N GLY A 93 -8.15 24.17 11.18
CA GLY A 93 -9.45 23.50 11.03
C GLY A 93 -9.44 22.05 11.52
N THR A 94 -10.55 21.35 11.27
CA THR A 94 -10.69 19.89 11.43
C THR A 94 -11.87 19.44 10.56
N GLY A 95 -11.73 18.28 9.91
CA GLY A 95 -12.78 17.64 9.11
C GLY A 95 -12.59 17.72 7.59
N VAL A 96 -13.48 17.04 6.87
CA VAL A 96 -13.48 16.91 5.40
C VAL A 96 -14.27 18.03 4.73
N GLU A 97 -13.75 18.57 3.64
CA GLU A 97 -14.50 19.40 2.68
C GLU A 97 -14.19 19.00 1.23
N CYS A 98 -15.08 19.35 0.30
CA CYS A 98 -14.83 19.18 -1.13
C CYS A 98 -15.13 20.46 -1.89
N TYR A 99 -14.29 20.78 -2.87
CA TYR A 99 -14.42 21.94 -3.74
C TYR A 99 -14.77 21.53 -5.18
N ILE A 100 -15.76 22.20 -5.76
CA ILE A 100 -16.19 22.04 -7.16
C ILE A 100 -16.23 23.40 -7.90
N SER A 101 -16.18 23.34 -9.23
CA SER A 101 -16.25 24.51 -10.10
C SER A 101 -17.69 24.80 -10.57
N GLY A 102 -18.30 25.84 -10.02
CA GLY A 102 -19.69 26.19 -10.36
C GLY A 102 -20.70 25.22 -9.75
N ASN A 103 -21.72 24.86 -10.53
CA ASN A 103 -22.91 24.16 -10.02
C ASN A 103 -23.46 23.13 -11.03
N LYS A 104 -22.67 22.10 -11.37
CA LYS A 104 -23.15 20.92 -12.10
C LYS A 104 -23.59 19.85 -11.09
N ASP A 105 -24.76 19.25 -11.28
CA ASP A 105 -25.33 18.29 -10.32
C ASP A 105 -24.47 17.03 -10.14
N LEU A 106 -23.73 16.63 -11.19
CA LEU A 106 -22.79 15.49 -11.15
C LEU A 106 -21.64 15.74 -10.17
N GLU A 107 -20.96 16.87 -10.30
CA GLU A 107 -19.83 17.28 -9.45
C GLU A 107 -20.29 17.44 -7.99
N ARG A 108 -21.42 18.12 -7.79
CA ARG A 108 -22.02 18.29 -6.47
C ARG A 108 -22.43 16.95 -5.85
N GLY A 109 -22.98 16.03 -6.65
CA GLY A 109 -23.33 14.68 -6.22
C GLY A 109 -22.12 13.89 -5.72
N PHE A 110 -21.04 13.83 -6.51
CA PHE A 110 -19.81 13.15 -6.10
C PHE A 110 -19.16 13.80 -4.87
N ALA A 111 -19.02 15.13 -4.86
CA ALA A 111 -18.46 15.85 -3.72
C ALA A 111 -19.27 15.66 -2.42
N THR A 112 -20.61 15.61 -2.54
CA THR A 112 -21.50 15.38 -1.38
C THR A 112 -21.35 13.95 -0.87
N ASN A 113 -21.28 12.97 -1.77
CA ASN A 113 -20.98 11.59 -1.41
C ASN A 113 -19.62 11.48 -0.70
N ILE A 114 -18.56 12.13 -1.20
CA ILE A 114 -17.20 12.05 -0.63
C ILE A 114 -17.18 12.62 0.80
N CYS A 115 -17.75 13.81 1.00
CA CYS A 115 -17.92 14.39 2.34
C CYS A 115 -18.70 13.46 3.28
N ASN A 116 -19.76 12.81 2.78
CA ASN A 116 -20.61 11.92 3.56
C ASN A 116 -19.95 10.57 3.89
N GLU A 117 -19.15 9.98 3.01
CA GLU A 117 -18.43 8.74 3.30
C GLU A 117 -17.22 8.98 4.21
N ILE A 118 -16.41 10.03 3.97
CA ILE A 118 -15.26 10.34 4.85
C ILE A 118 -15.73 10.74 6.26
N SER A 119 -16.80 11.54 6.39
CA SER A 119 -17.29 11.94 7.72
C SER A 119 -17.85 10.77 8.56
N ARG A 120 -18.28 9.66 7.93
CA ARG A 120 -18.62 8.42 8.65
C ARG A 120 -17.41 7.73 9.31
N LEU A 121 -16.19 8.07 8.89
CA LEU A 121 -14.95 7.66 9.58
C LEU A 121 -14.67 8.51 10.84
N GLY A 122 -15.56 9.43 11.22
CA GLY A 122 -15.44 10.27 12.42
C GLY A 122 -14.80 11.65 12.18
N TYR A 123 -14.66 12.08 10.93
CA TYR A 123 -14.27 13.45 10.57
C TYR A 123 -15.48 14.38 10.57
N ILE A 124 -15.29 15.66 10.91
CA ILE A 124 -16.37 16.65 10.82
C ILE A 124 -16.72 16.86 9.33
N ASN A 125 -18.00 16.74 8.98
CA ASN A 125 -18.47 17.04 7.63
C ASN A 125 -18.62 18.56 7.48
N ARG A 126 -17.76 19.19 6.67
CA ARG A 126 -17.78 20.64 6.40
C ARG A 126 -18.46 20.96 5.05
N GLY A 127 -18.93 19.93 4.34
CA GLY A 127 -19.76 20.02 3.15
C GLY A 127 -19.03 20.39 1.85
N VAL A 128 -19.84 20.56 0.80
CA VAL A 128 -19.37 20.89 -0.55
C VAL A 128 -19.38 22.40 -0.76
N LYS A 129 -18.20 22.95 -1.06
CA LYS A 129 -17.96 24.34 -1.39
C LYS A 129 -17.82 24.53 -2.90
N THR A 130 -18.14 25.72 -3.39
CA THR A 130 -17.93 26.12 -4.78
C THR A 130 -16.86 27.21 -4.82
N ALA A 131 -15.78 27.01 -5.59
CA ALA A 131 -14.66 27.94 -5.68
C ALA A 131 -14.01 27.94 -7.07
N ASN A 132 -13.26 29.00 -7.39
CA ASN A 132 -12.54 29.15 -8.67
C ASN A 132 -11.12 28.54 -8.62
N LEU A 133 -10.98 27.34 -8.04
CA LEU A 133 -9.70 26.62 -7.98
C LEU A 133 -9.30 26.13 -9.39
N TYR A 134 -8.00 26.21 -9.71
CA TYR A 134 -7.52 26.06 -11.09
C TYR A 134 -7.88 24.69 -11.71
N VAL A 135 -7.56 23.59 -11.02
CA VAL A 135 -7.77 22.24 -11.58
C VAL A 135 -9.25 21.99 -11.86
N PRO A 136 -10.20 22.10 -10.89
CA PRO A 136 -11.63 21.97 -11.18
C PRO A 136 -12.15 22.91 -12.28
N ARG A 137 -11.67 24.16 -12.31
CA ARG A 137 -12.13 25.18 -13.27
C ARG A 137 -11.76 24.89 -14.72
N TYR A 138 -10.64 24.19 -14.96
CA TYR A 138 -10.09 23.98 -16.31
C TYR A 138 -10.10 22.52 -16.79
N THR A 139 -10.47 21.56 -15.93
CA THR A 139 -10.87 20.21 -16.33
C THR A 139 -12.17 20.21 -17.14
N SER A 140 -12.24 19.41 -18.21
CA SER A 140 -13.40 19.30 -19.11
C SER A 140 -14.46 18.30 -18.62
N MET A 141 -14.04 17.27 -17.89
CA MET A 141 -14.89 16.32 -17.19
C MET A 141 -15.28 16.85 -15.79
N PRO A 142 -16.31 16.29 -15.13
CA PRO A 142 -16.57 16.53 -13.72
C PRO A 142 -15.30 16.41 -12.88
N CYS A 143 -15.04 17.39 -12.01
CA CYS A 143 -13.89 17.37 -11.11
C CYS A 143 -14.33 17.65 -9.67
N VAL A 144 -13.72 16.94 -8.72
CA VAL A 144 -13.80 17.24 -7.29
C VAL A 144 -12.38 17.37 -6.75
N LEU A 145 -12.10 18.51 -6.12
CA LEU A 145 -10.93 18.65 -5.25
C LEU A 145 -11.36 18.26 -3.82
N VAL A 146 -10.63 17.34 -3.20
CA VAL A 146 -10.99 16.73 -1.91
C VAL A 146 -9.97 17.16 -0.86
N GLU A 147 -10.41 17.97 0.10
CA GLU A 147 -9.67 18.23 1.34
C GLU A 147 -10.00 17.11 2.32
N CYS A 148 -9.15 16.08 2.35
CA CYS A 148 -9.47 14.83 3.04
C CYS A 148 -9.61 15.03 4.56
N SER A 149 -8.67 15.79 5.15
CA SER A 149 -8.67 16.26 6.53
C SER A 149 -7.58 17.32 6.73
N PHE A 150 -7.38 17.86 7.94
CA PHE A 150 -6.39 18.92 8.21
C PHE A 150 -5.05 18.38 8.71
N VAL A 151 -3.93 18.69 8.02
CA VAL A 151 -2.57 18.22 8.41
C VAL A 151 -2.06 18.81 9.72
N ASP A 152 -2.57 20.00 10.10
CA ASP A 152 -2.26 20.70 11.34
C ASP A 152 -3.28 20.42 12.46
N SER A 153 -4.28 19.60 12.21
CA SER A 153 -5.22 19.10 13.23
C SER A 153 -4.70 17.82 13.87
N ARG A 154 -4.40 17.87 15.17
CA ARG A 154 -4.09 16.67 15.97
C ARG A 154 -5.26 15.69 15.95
N GLN A 155 -6.49 16.21 16.06
CA GLN A 155 -7.72 15.43 16.08
C GLN A 155 -7.97 14.65 14.79
N ASP A 156 -7.50 15.17 13.65
CA ASP A 156 -7.63 14.50 12.35
C ASP A 156 -6.47 13.53 12.13
N MET A 157 -5.25 13.95 12.43
CA MET A 157 -4.04 13.15 12.21
C MET A 157 -3.90 11.95 13.16
N ASP A 158 -4.62 11.94 14.29
CA ASP A 158 -4.79 10.78 15.18
C ASP A 158 -5.83 9.77 14.68
N LYS A 159 -6.76 10.19 13.81
CA LYS A 159 -7.74 9.31 13.13
C LYS A 159 -7.25 8.86 11.74
N TYR A 160 -6.10 9.36 11.30
CA TYR A 160 -5.67 9.24 9.92
C TYR A 160 -5.34 7.79 9.54
N ASN A 161 -6.07 7.30 8.54
CA ASN A 161 -5.78 6.07 7.82
C ASN A 161 -6.03 6.35 6.33
N GLY A 162 -4.95 6.47 5.54
CA GLY A 162 -5.05 6.79 4.12
C GLY A 162 -5.84 5.77 3.32
N ASN A 163 -5.83 4.51 3.76
CA ASN A 163 -6.59 3.43 3.14
C ASN A 163 -8.11 3.54 3.39
N ASP A 164 -8.55 3.95 4.58
CA ASP A 164 -9.98 4.17 4.86
C ASP A 164 -10.51 5.40 4.11
N ILE A 165 -9.70 6.46 4.04
CA ILE A 165 -10.02 7.68 3.27
C ILE A 165 -10.11 7.34 1.77
N ALA A 166 -9.14 6.60 1.23
CA ALA A 166 -9.17 6.14 -0.16
C ALA A 166 -10.37 5.22 -0.45
N GLU A 167 -10.75 4.35 0.48
CA GLU A 167 -11.94 3.50 0.37
C GLU A 167 -13.24 4.30 0.38
N ALA A 168 -13.35 5.29 1.27
CA ALA A 168 -14.48 6.21 1.33
C ALA A 168 -14.64 7.04 0.05
N ILE A 169 -13.54 7.58 -0.50
CA ILE A 169 -13.55 8.34 -1.77
C ILE A 169 -13.99 7.45 -2.92
N VAL A 170 -13.44 6.23 -3.03
CA VAL A 170 -13.81 5.32 -4.13
C VAL A 170 -15.26 4.86 -4.02
N LYS A 171 -15.75 4.52 -2.82
CA LYS A 171 -17.16 4.18 -2.56
C LYS A 171 -18.11 5.36 -2.83
N ALA A 172 -17.66 6.59 -2.63
CA ALA A 172 -18.48 7.78 -2.90
C ALA A 172 -18.74 8.01 -4.40
N VAL A 173 -17.82 7.59 -5.28
CA VAL A 173 -17.88 7.86 -6.74
C VAL A 173 -18.20 6.62 -7.58
N THR A 174 -17.94 5.43 -7.06
CA THR A 174 -18.27 4.13 -7.69
C THR A 174 -19.40 3.45 -6.92
N ASN A 175 -20.28 2.71 -7.59
CA ASN A 175 -21.31 1.91 -6.90
C ASN A 175 -20.71 0.56 -6.42
N ALA A 176 -19.46 0.59 -5.96
CA ALA A 176 -18.63 -0.60 -5.77
C ALA A 176 -17.94 -0.57 -4.41
N GLU A 177 -18.33 -1.50 -3.54
CA GLU A 177 -17.61 -1.84 -2.32
C GLU A 177 -16.32 -2.62 -2.65
N GLY A 178 -15.30 -2.55 -1.79
CA GLY A 178 -13.91 -2.79 -2.19
C GLY A 178 -13.44 -4.23 -2.32
N ASN A 179 -12.60 -4.45 -3.34
CA ASN A 179 -11.59 -5.50 -3.46
C ASN A 179 -10.27 -4.82 -3.91
N LEU A 180 -9.08 -5.38 -3.69
CA LEU A 180 -7.79 -4.65 -3.84
C LEU A 180 -6.59 -5.58 -4.13
N GLU A 181 -5.59 -5.11 -4.90
CA GLU A 181 -4.31 -5.78 -5.24
C GLU A 181 -3.17 -4.71 -5.48
N SER A 182 -1.87 -4.93 -5.12
CA SER A 182 -0.76 -3.93 -4.84
C SER A 182 0.67 -4.16 -5.49
N ASN A 183 1.83 -3.71 -4.87
CA ASN A 183 3.32 -4.08 -4.98
C ASN A 183 4.52 -3.13 -5.51
N SER A 184 5.67 -2.91 -4.76
CA SER A 184 6.82 -1.89 -4.95
C SER A 184 8.33 -2.35 -5.22
N LYS A 185 9.48 -1.60 -4.91
CA LYS A 185 10.96 -2.00 -5.08
C LYS A 185 12.12 -1.15 -4.32
N PRO A 186 13.49 -1.43 -4.32
CA PRO A 186 14.46 -1.74 -3.15
C PRO A 186 15.75 -0.82 -2.89
N GLU A 187 16.82 -0.98 -2.01
CA GLU A 187 17.34 -1.79 -0.82
C GLU A 187 18.60 -1.14 -0.08
N LEU A 188 19.19 -1.69 1.04
CA LEU A 188 20.60 -1.47 1.60
C LEU A 188 21.09 -2.42 2.78
N GLU A 189 22.42 -2.67 2.95
CA GLU A 189 23.13 -3.65 3.88
C GLU A 189 23.74 -3.05 5.21
N GLU A 190 24.61 -3.62 6.10
CA GLU A 190 25.45 -4.86 6.30
C GLU A 190 25.80 -5.06 7.83
N SER A 191 26.37 -6.21 8.29
CA SER A 191 27.27 -6.32 9.49
C SER A 191 28.15 -7.60 9.65
N LYS A 192 29.45 -7.54 9.30
CA LYS A 192 30.46 -8.66 9.27
C LYS A 192 29.83 -10.01 8.88
N GLU A 193 29.04 -9.98 7.83
CA GLU A 193 27.94 -10.91 7.71
C GLU A 193 28.43 -12.30 7.23
N LEU A 194 27.85 -13.34 7.82
CA LEU A 194 27.57 -14.55 7.07
C LEU A 194 26.87 -14.09 5.78
N ASN A 195 27.33 -14.50 4.59
CA ASN A 195 26.75 -14.12 3.28
C ASN A 195 25.33 -14.68 3.07
N LEU A 196 24.41 -14.21 3.92
CA LEU A 196 22.97 -14.39 3.91
C LEU A 196 22.40 -13.26 3.06
N SER A 197 21.25 -13.50 2.44
CA SER A 197 20.52 -12.47 1.69
C SER A 197 19.92 -11.41 2.62
N TYR A 198 19.59 -11.83 3.85
CA TYR A 198 19.01 -11.01 4.91
C TYR A 198 19.45 -11.56 6.28
N LYS A 199 19.37 -10.74 7.32
CA LYS A 199 19.60 -11.17 8.72
C LYS A 199 18.67 -12.34 9.09
N ASN A 200 19.16 -13.25 9.93
CA ASN A 200 18.39 -14.40 10.41
C ASN A 200 17.03 -13.93 10.96
N ASN A 201 15.96 -14.65 10.61
CA ASN A 201 14.58 -14.31 10.95
C ASN A 201 13.82 -15.48 11.60
N ALA A 202 14.45 -16.65 11.70
CA ALA A 202 13.93 -17.80 12.43
C ALA A 202 15.05 -18.67 13.04
N LYS A 203 14.64 -19.66 13.83
CA LYS A 203 15.49 -20.65 14.48
C LYS A 203 14.86 -22.04 14.42
N VAL A 204 15.68 -23.08 14.26
CA VAL A 204 15.23 -24.48 14.29
C VAL A 204 15.10 -24.97 15.73
N ILE A 205 13.94 -25.54 16.06
CA ILE A 205 13.56 -26.00 17.40
C ILE A 205 12.91 -27.39 17.36
N LYS A 206 12.87 -28.07 18.51
CA LYS A 206 12.25 -29.40 18.76
C LYS A 206 12.84 -30.60 18.01
N ASP A 207 13.04 -30.51 16.70
CA ASP A 207 13.63 -31.58 15.87
C ASP A 207 14.49 -30.97 14.74
N PHE A 208 15.42 -31.75 14.20
CA PHE A 208 16.28 -31.33 13.10
C PHE A 208 15.55 -31.41 11.75
N LEU A 209 16.01 -30.64 10.76
CA LEU A 209 15.36 -30.56 9.45
C LEU A 209 16.29 -31.08 8.35
N TYR A 210 15.90 -32.19 7.71
CA TYR A 210 16.59 -32.68 6.50
C TYR A 210 16.57 -31.60 5.39
N VAL A 211 17.74 -31.32 4.84
CA VAL A 211 17.89 -30.39 3.70
C VAL A 211 17.57 -31.12 2.41
N ARG A 212 16.87 -30.42 1.51
CA ARG A 212 16.27 -30.94 0.29
C ARG A 212 16.66 -30.13 -0.94
N ASP A 213 16.54 -30.76 -2.10
CA ASP A 213 16.62 -30.09 -3.40
C ASP A 213 15.30 -29.35 -3.74
N SER A 214 15.24 -28.72 -4.92
CA SER A 214 14.05 -27.99 -5.40
C SER A 214 12.88 -28.90 -5.81
N MET A 215 13.07 -30.21 -5.87
CA MET A 215 12.02 -31.22 -6.09
C MET A 215 11.49 -31.80 -4.77
N GLY A 216 12.20 -31.58 -3.65
CA GLY A 216 11.85 -32.07 -2.32
C GLY A 216 12.61 -33.34 -1.90
N ASN A 217 13.52 -33.86 -2.72
CA ASN A 217 14.33 -35.03 -2.37
C ASN A 217 15.32 -34.66 -1.25
N ILE A 218 15.54 -35.55 -0.29
CA ILE A 218 16.55 -35.34 0.77
C ILE A 218 17.94 -35.37 0.13
N ILE A 219 18.77 -34.36 0.41
CA ILE A 219 20.17 -34.34 0.03
C ILE A 219 20.97 -35.13 1.11
N PRO A 220 21.60 -36.27 0.78
CA PRO A 220 22.29 -37.09 1.77
C PRO A 220 23.36 -36.30 2.55
N GLY A 221 23.43 -36.54 3.87
CA GLY A 221 24.39 -35.89 4.75
C GLY A 221 24.16 -34.39 5.00
N ARG A 222 22.99 -33.83 4.64
CA ARG A 222 22.64 -32.43 4.94
C ARG A 222 21.37 -32.31 5.79
N ARG A 223 21.49 -31.57 6.89
CA ARG A 223 20.39 -31.14 7.76
C ARG A 223 20.69 -29.75 8.33
N VAL A 224 19.66 -29.12 8.90
CA VAL A 224 19.77 -28.00 9.84
C VAL A 224 19.44 -28.54 11.23
N ASP A 225 20.25 -28.25 12.24
CA ASP A 225 20.19 -28.85 13.57
C ASP A 225 19.41 -28.01 14.58
N ILE A 226 18.97 -28.66 15.67
CA ILE A 226 18.20 -27.99 16.74
C ILE A 226 19.09 -26.93 17.40
N GLY A 227 18.64 -25.68 17.34
CA GLY A 227 19.39 -24.53 17.85
C GLY A 227 20.00 -23.64 16.77
N ASP A 228 20.05 -24.07 15.51
CA ASP A 228 20.55 -23.27 14.40
C ASP A 228 19.63 -22.09 14.10
N ASN A 229 20.23 -20.91 13.95
CA ASN A 229 19.57 -19.71 13.45
C ASN A 229 19.59 -19.72 11.91
N ILE A 230 18.49 -19.33 11.27
CA ILE A 230 18.31 -19.36 9.82
C ILE A 230 17.66 -18.07 9.27
N THR A 231 17.93 -17.79 7.99
CA THR A 231 17.17 -16.83 7.20
C THR A 231 16.20 -17.58 6.29
N VAL A 232 14.90 -17.51 6.59
CA VAL A 232 13.84 -17.98 5.71
C VAL A 232 13.65 -16.98 4.56
N LEU A 233 13.73 -17.48 3.34
CA LEU A 233 13.58 -16.72 2.10
C LEU A 233 12.19 -16.90 1.46
N ASP A 234 11.69 -18.14 1.38
CA ASP A 234 10.37 -18.46 0.83
C ASP A 234 9.74 -19.64 1.58
N VAL A 235 8.40 -19.70 1.59
CA VAL A 235 7.58 -20.82 2.04
C VAL A 235 6.64 -21.19 0.90
N SER A 236 7.07 -22.17 0.11
CA SER A 236 6.37 -22.61 -1.09
C SER A 236 5.05 -23.30 -0.74
N TYR A 237 3.93 -22.62 -1.00
CA TYR A 237 2.60 -23.13 -0.65
C TYR A 237 2.30 -24.50 -1.27
N GLU A 238 2.69 -24.75 -2.52
CA GLU A 238 2.42 -26.05 -3.14
C GLU A 238 3.24 -27.17 -2.53
N LYS A 239 4.56 -27.00 -2.46
CA LYS A 239 5.49 -28.04 -2.03
C LYS A 239 5.56 -28.21 -0.50
N GLN A 240 5.07 -27.24 0.27
CA GLN A 240 5.33 -27.08 1.71
C GLN A 240 6.83 -27.26 2.03
N LEU A 241 7.65 -26.56 1.25
CA LEU A 241 9.09 -26.45 1.44
C LEU A 241 9.43 -25.01 1.79
N VAL A 242 10.30 -24.84 2.78
CA VAL A 242 10.88 -23.56 3.15
C VAL A 242 12.25 -23.46 2.47
N LEU A 243 12.47 -22.42 1.66
CA LEU A 243 13.79 -22.06 1.18
C LEU A 243 14.50 -21.29 2.29
N ALA A 244 15.60 -21.84 2.81
CA ALA A 244 16.33 -21.28 3.94
C ALA A 244 17.82 -21.17 3.67
N GLU A 245 18.46 -20.19 4.31
CA GLU A 245 19.89 -20.05 4.45
C GLU A 245 20.30 -20.36 5.88
N TYR A 246 21.32 -21.20 6.04
CA TYR A 246 21.82 -21.68 7.33
C TYR A 246 23.35 -21.67 7.36
N SER A 247 23.89 -21.58 8.57
CA SER A 247 25.34 -21.51 8.81
C SER A 247 25.95 -22.90 8.93
N ILE A 248 27.16 -23.07 8.41
CA ILE A 248 28.01 -24.23 8.69
C ILE A 248 29.46 -23.76 8.93
N ALA A 249 30.33 -24.67 9.38
CA ALA A 249 31.74 -24.37 9.66
C ALA A 249 32.55 -23.81 8.46
N SER A 250 32.03 -23.92 7.23
CA SER A 250 32.65 -23.37 6.01
C SER A 250 31.83 -22.23 5.37
N GLY A 251 30.99 -21.52 6.13
CA GLY A 251 30.18 -20.39 5.66
C GLY A 251 28.68 -20.70 5.51
N VAL A 252 27.98 -19.94 4.68
CA VAL A 252 26.53 -20.09 4.45
C VAL A 252 26.23 -21.19 3.43
N LYS A 253 25.14 -21.93 3.64
CA LYS A 253 24.48 -22.74 2.60
C LYS A 253 23.01 -22.38 2.47
N ARG A 254 22.51 -22.40 1.24
CA ARG A 254 21.08 -22.31 0.92
C ARG A 254 20.55 -23.70 0.56
N GLY A 255 19.31 -24.00 0.91
CA GLY A 255 18.61 -25.23 0.54
C GLY A 255 17.14 -25.20 0.95
N TYR A 256 16.39 -26.23 0.56
CA TYR A 256 15.01 -26.38 1.02
C TYR A 256 14.96 -27.23 2.30
N VAL A 257 13.99 -26.98 3.17
CA VAL A 257 13.60 -27.90 4.26
C VAL A 257 12.08 -28.12 4.21
N THR A 258 11.57 -29.17 4.84
CA THR A 258 10.12 -29.32 5.03
C THR A 258 9.58 -28.16 5.88
N ASN A 259 8.40 -27.63 5.55
CA ASN A 259 7.71 -26.64 6.38
C ASN A 259 7.12 -27.25 7.66
N ALA A 260 8.01 -27.69 8.55
CA ALA A 260 7.68 -28.17 9.88
C ALA A 260 7.41 -26.95 10.78
N THR A 261 6.18 -26.46 10.77
CA THR A 261 5.73 -25.26 11.49
C THR A 261 5.79 -25.41 13.02
N ASN A 262 5.96 -26.64 13.51
CA ASN A 262 6.29 -27.00 14.88
C ASN A 262 7.80 -26.89 15.19
N CYS A 263 8.67 -26.93 14.19
CA CYS A 263 10.13 -26.94 14.31
C CYS A 263 10.83 -25.66 13.81
N ILE A 264 10.09 -24.70 13.24
CA ILE A 264 10.62 -23.39 12.80
C ILE A 264 10.00 -22.28 13.67
N GLU A 265 10.82 -21.62 14.47
CA GLU A 265 10.43 -20.52 15.36
C GLU A 265 10.90 -19.18 14.79
N TYR A 266 9.97 -18.35 14.33
CA TYR A 266 10.28 -17.04 13.74
C TYR A 266 10.47 -15.96 14.82
N TYR A 267 11.41 -15.05 14.61
CA TYR A 267 11.75 -14.00 15.57
C TYR A 267 10.66 -12.94 15.72
N TYR A 268 10.13 -12.45 14.60
CA TYR A 268 9.07 -11.43 14.54
C TYR A 268 7.68 -12.05 14.40
N LYS A 269 7.50 -13.21 15.05
CA LYS A 269 6.27 -14.00 14.92
C LYS A 269 5.04 -13.16 15.26
N ASP A 270 4.09 -13.13 14.32
CA ASP A 270 2.82 -12.43 14.45
C ASP A 270 2.96 -10.90 14.72
N GLU A 271 4.14 -10.30 14.44
CA GLU A 271 4.40 -8.86 14.64
C GLU A 271 3.90 -7.96 13.50
N TYR A 272 3.73 -8.48 12.28
CA TYR A 272 2.98 -7.76 11.27
C TYR A 272 1.50 -7.78 11.66
N SER A 273 0.84 -6.63 11.61
CA SER A 273 -0.61 -6.55 11.54
C SER A 273 -0.96 -5.93 10.20
N ASN A 274 -1.85 -6.57 9.46
CA ASN A 274 -2.50 -5.92 8.34
C ASN A 274 -3.33 -4.71 8.82
N GLY A 275 -3.64 -3.81 7.90
CA GLY A 275 -4.51 -2.66 8.12
C GLY A 275 -5.99 -3.02 8.09
N SER A 276 -6.82 -2.00 7.90
CA SER A 276 -8.28 -2.08 7.88
C SER A 276 -8.87 -2.79 6.65
N THR A 277 -8.10 -2.99 5.58
CA THR A 277 -8.52 -3.78 4.40
C THR A 277 -7.62 -4.99 4.19
N LYS A 278 -8.17 -5.96 3.47
CA LYS A 278 -7.44 -7.08 2.86
C LYS A 278 -6.24 -6.52 2.08
N GLU A 279 -5.05 -7.00 2.39
CA GLU A 279 -3.80 -6.61 1.70
C GLU A 279 -3.33 -7.79 0.86
N THR A 280 -2.92 -7.53 -0.37
CA THR A 280 -2.63 -8.59 -1.32
C THR A 280 -1.16 -8.98 -1.26
N VAL A 281 -0.91 -10.29 -1.34
CA VAL A 281 0.39 -10.91 -1.17
C VAL A 281 0.90 -11.43 -2.51
N TYR A 282 2.19 -11.23 -2.76
CA TYR A 282 2.78 -11.28 -4.11
C TYR A 282 4.11 -12.01 -4.23
N ASP A 283 4.50 -12.33 -5.46
CA ASP A 283 5.86 -12.74 -5.81
C ASP A 283 6.84 -11.56 -5.95
N GLU A 284 8.12 -11.87 -6.21
CA GLU A 284 9.17 -10.85 -6.38
C GLU A 284 9.08 -10.06 -7.70
N ASN A 285 8.27 -10.51 -8.66
CA ASN A 285 8.04 -9.83 -9.93
C ASN A 285 6.92 -8.79 -9.82
N GLY A 286 5.91 -9.03 -8.97
CA GLY A 286 4.68 -8.24 -8.90
C GLY A 286 3.43 -9.00 -9.37
N LEU A 287 3.48 -10.33 -9.41
CA LEU A 287 2.35 -11.21 -9.72
C LEU A 287 1.66 -11.71 -8.44
N TYR A 288 0.33 -11.75 -8.46
CA TYR A 288 -0.51 -12.20 -7.34
C TYR A 288 -0.10 -13.60 -6.85
N LEU A 289 0.05 -13.75 -5.52
CA LEU A 289 0.20 -15.04 -4.85
C LEU A 289 -0.95 -15.35 -3.86
N GLY A 290 -1.58 -14.34 -3.26
CA GLY A 290 -2.56 -14.54 -2.20
C GLY A 290 -2.93 -13.22 -1.52
N SER A 291 -3.32 -13.30 -0.26
CA SER A 291 -3.79 -12.14 0.51
C SER A 291 -3.69 -12.38 2.01
N LEU A 292 -3.53 -11.30 2.77
CA LEU A 292 -3.83 -11.23 4.20
C LEU A 292 -5.21 -10.62 4.40
N ASP A 293 -5.99 -11.15 5.33
CA ASP A 293 -7.27 -10.55 5.70
C ASP A 293 -7.09 -9.28 6.59
N PRO A 294 -8.10 -8.40 6.74
CA PRO A 294 -8.00 -7.21 7.58
C PRO A 294 -7.53 -7.56 9.01
N PHE A 295 -6.57 -6.80 9.52
CA PHE A 295 -5.90 -7.06 10.81
C PHE A 295 -5.28 -8.46 10.96
N GLU A 296 -5.14 -9.26 9.89
CA GLU A 296 -4.46 -10.55 9.97
C GLU A 296 -3.02 -10.34 10.43
N LYS A 297 -2.62 -11.16 11.40
CA LYS A 297 -1.25 -11.24 11.88
C LYS A 297 -0.44 -12.17 10.98
N ALA A 298 0.59 -11.59 10.39
CA ALA A 298 1.61 -12.31 9.64
C ALA A 298 2.97 -12.14 10.32
N THR A 299 3.97 -12.85 9.82
CA THR A 299 5.32 -12.84 10.38
C THR A 299 6.28 -12.19 9.37
N PRO A 300 6.82 -10.98 9.67
CA PRO A 300 7.89 -10.35 8.90
C PRO A 300 9.11 -11.26 8.73
N LEU A 301 9.59 -11.39 7.50
CA LEU A 301 10.80 -12.13 7.17
C LEU A 301 11.98 -11.20 6.86
N TYR A 302 11.76 -10.22 5.98
CA TYR A 302 12.73 -9.21 5.55
C TYR A 302 12.03 -8.14 4.70
N ARG A 303 12.75 -7.09 4.30
CA ARG A 303 12.31 -6.16 3.23
C ARG A 303 13.07 -6.47 1.95
N LYS A 304 12.34 -6.56 0.84
CA LYS A 304 12.92 -6.57 -0.52
C LYS A 304 12.09 -5.66 -1.42
N GLY A 305 12.20 -4.36 -1.20
CA GLY A 305 11.53 -3.39 -2.06
C GLY A 305 10.78 -2.23 -1.40
N GLY A 306 10.97 -1.95 -0.10
CA GLY A 306 9.96 -1.21 0.68
C GLY A 306 8.66 -2.02 0.90
N ARG A 307 8.34 -2.95 -0.02
CA ARG A 307 7.62 -4.21 0.18
C ARG A 307 8.15 -4.89 1.43
N LEU A 308 7.26 -5.28 2.33
CA LEU A 308 7.59 -6.21 3.40
C LEU A 308 7.35 -7.64 2.90
N HIS A 309 8.33 -8.54 3.06
CA HIS A 309 8.11 -9.97 2.84
C HIS A 309 7.59 -10.60 4.13
N VAL A 310 6.48 -11.34 4.03
CA VAL A 310 5.79 -11.94 5.16
C VAL A 310 5.51 -13.42 4.90
N VAL A 311 5.61 -14.24 5.95
CA VAL A 311 5.02 -15.59 5.98
C VAL A 311 3.70 -15.54 6.74
N TYR A 312 2.69 -16.24 6.23
CA TYR A 312 1.30 -16.13 6.65
C TYR A 312 0.54 -17.45 6.59
N ASN A 313 -0.68 -17.44 7.11
CA ASN A 313 -1.50 -18.63 7.31
C ASN A 313 -2.26 -18.98 6.03
N THR A 314 -2.54 -20.27 5.80
CA THR A 314 -3.44 -20.72 4.73
C THR A 314 -4.30 -21.89 5.21
N ASN A 315 -5.16 -22.41 4.34
CA ASN A 315 -5.86 -23.70 4.54
C ASN A 315 -4.92 -24.89 4.86
N LYS A 316 -3.61 -24.81 4.55
CA LYS A 316 -2.61 -25.83 4.92
C LYS A 316 -2.09 -25.68 6.35
N GLY A 317 -2.37 -24.57 7.06
CA GLY A 317 -1.98 -24.34 8.45
C GLY A 317 -1.45 -22.94 8.74
N LYS A 318 -0.67 -22.80 9.82
CA LYS A 318 0.03 -21.55 10.15
C LYS A 318 1.35 -21.42 9.40
N ASN A 319 1.71 -20.22 8.95
CA ASN A 319 2.97 -19.95 8.25
C ASN A 319 3.24 -20.94 7.08
N THR A 320 2.25 -21.12 6.20
CA THR A 320 2.24 -22.10 5.10
C THR A 320 2.32 -21.49 3.71
N LYS A 321 2.47 -20.17 3.61
CA LYS A 321 2.80 -19.43 2.37
C LYS A 321 3.57 -18.16 2.73
N SER A 322 4.40 -17.66 1.82
CA SER A 322 4.98 -16.31 1.91
C SER A 322 4.77 -15.49 0.64
N GLY A 323 5.05 -14.20 0.75
CA GLY A 323 5.09 -13.24 -0.35
C GLY A 323 5.20 -11.81 0.16
N TYR A 324 5.14 -10.85 -0.75
CA TYR A 324 5.29 -9.42 -0.44
C TYR A 324 3.96 -8.68 -0.30
N VAL A 325 3.93 -7.66 0.56
CA VAL A 325 2.82 -6.71 0.73
C VAL A 325 3.29 -5.26 0.54
N ILE A 326 2.41 -4.33 0.12
CA ILE A 326 2.65 -2.88 0.17
C ILE A 326 2.38 -2.34 1.56
N TYR A 327 1.23 -2.66 2.15
CA TYR A 327 0.88 -2.10 3.44
C TYR A 327 1.85 -2.64 4.50
N ASN A 328 2.51 -1.72 5.21
CA ASN A 328 3.62 -2.05 6.11
C ASN A 328 3.21 -2.34 7.56
N GLY A 329 1.93 -2.09 7.90
CA GLY A 329 1.48 -2.08 9.30
C GLY A 329 2.30 -1.10 10.14
N ASN A 330 2.43 -1.41 11.43
CA ASN A 330 3.27 -0.68 12.36
C ASN A 330 4.71 -1.25 12.46
N PHE A 331 5.14 -2.08 11.49
CA PHE A 331 6.40 -2.84 11.60
C PHE A 331 7.60 -2.11 10.94
N ASN A 332 8.60 -1.79 11.76
CA ASN A 332 9.71 -0.90 11.40
C ASN A 332 11.12 -1.44 11.78
N LYS A 333 11.27 -2.74 12.03
CA LYS A 333 12.54 -3.36 12.51
C LYS A 333 13.48 -3.84 11.39
N PHE A 334 13.11 -3.59 10.14
CA PHE A 334 13.87 -3.83 8.91
C PHE A 334 13.85 -2.55 8.08
#